data_AF-A0A8I1XTX7-F1
#
_entry.id   AF-A0A8I1XTX7-F1
#
_cell.length_a   1.000
_cell.length_b   1.000
_cell.length_c   1.000
_cell.angle_alpha   90.00
_cell.angle_beta   90.00
_cell.angle_gamma   90.00
#
_symmetry.space_group_name_H-M   'P 1'
#
loop_
_entity.id
_entity.type
_entity.pdbx_description
1 polymer ?
#
loop_
_entity_poly.entity_id
_entity_poly.type
_entity_poly.pdbx_seq_one_letter_code
_entity_poly.pdbx_strand_id
1 'polypeptide(L)'
;MIRTINIQGFRSFDPESSTVISFEPNKRAAYFYGLNGAGKSAIGQVIHGCGTGQNPITGCTLSVFPQDAKYEYLVYNDHFVETNFRNRSDVPGIFTIGDPESSALEAAEHLEKEIATWRAQHDKLAEQQELRQVEAANAHESAIREVWKSYTALKEGPFKRWLPYGNSKQRFFDALQEKAKLAYEGRRPPDF
;
A
#
# COMPACT_ATOMS: atom_id res chain seq x y z
N MET A 1 16.74 9.99 39.19
CA MET A 1 16.61 11.42 38.90
C MET A 1 17.73 11.84 38.00
N ILE A 2 17.45 12.67 36.98
CA ILE A 2 18.45 13.19 36.04
C ILE A 2 19.50 14.00 36.82
N ARG A 3 20.78 13.76 36.53
CA ARG A 3 21.93 14.42 37.15
C ARG A 3 22.68 15.29 36.17
N THR A 4 22.88 14.79 34.97
CA THR A 4 23.60 15.52 33.94
C THR A 4 22.98 15.25 32.59
N ILE A 5 22.88 16.28 31.76
CA ILE A 5 22.61 16.17 30.33
C ILE A 5 23.85 16.68 29.62
N ASN A 6 24.43 15.85 28.76
CA ASN A 6 25.51 16.22 27.86
C ASN A 6 24.93 16.33 26.44
N ILE A 7 25.19 17.45 25.78
CA ILE A 7 24.73 17.72 24.42
C ILE A 7 25.93 18.17 23.58
N GLN A 8 26.17 17.49 22.46
CA GLN A 8 27.20 17.84 21.49
C GLN A 8 26.63 17.65 20.08
N GLY A 9 26.83 18.65 19.21
CA GLY A 9 26.49 18.56 17.78
C GLY A 9 25.01 18.36 17.49
N PHE A 10 24.11 18.83 18.36
CA PHE A 10 22.68 18.69 18.17
C PHE A 10 21.98 20.04 18.03
N ARG A 11 21.33 20.27 16.88
CA ARG A 11 20.61 21.52 16.58
C ARG A 11 21.50 22.75 16.72
N SER A 12 21.23 23.62 17.70
CA SER A 12 21.97 24.85 17.97
C SER A 12 23.19 24.64 18.87
N PHE A 13 23.43 23.42 19.35
CA PHE A 13 24.60 23.08 20.15
C PHE A 13 25.80 22.80 19.24
N ASP A 14 26.96 23.31 19.65
CA ASP A 14 28.23 23.23 18.92
C ASP A 14 28.64 21.77 18.67
N PRO A 15 29.02 21.38 17.43
CA PRO A 15 29.58 20.06 17.15
C PRO A 15 30.96 19.82 17.77
N GLU A 16 31.79 20.86 17.90
CA GLU A 16 33.18 20.74 18.35
C GLU A 16 33.32 20.84 19.87
N SER A 17 32.29 21.34 20.56
CA SER A 17 32.30 21.50 22.01
C SER A 17 31.05 20.91 22.68
N SER A 18 31.27 20.13 23.74
CA SER A 18 30.19 19.52 24.52
C SER A 18 29.66 20.51 25.57
N THR A 19 28.34 20.68 25.60
CA THR A 19 27.64 21.45 26.63
C THR A 19 27.12 20.50 27.70
N VAL A 20 27.53 20.72 28.94
CA VAL A 20 27.17 19.89 30.10
C VAL A 20 26.23 20.67 31.02
N ILE A 21 25.01 20.18 31.19
CA ILE A 21 24.00 20.72 32.10
C ILE A 21 23.94 19.84 33.33
N SER A 22 24.27 20.39 34.50
CA SER A 22 24.26 19.65 35.77
C SER A 22 23.08 20.08 36.65
N PHE A 23 22.41 19.10 37.26
CA PHE A 23 21.27 19.33 38.16
C PHE A 23 21.65 19.13 39.62
N GLU A 24 21.22 20.06 40.46
CA GLU A 24 21.43 19.95 41.90
C GLU A 24 20.63 18.79 42.51
N PRO A 25 21.23 17.96 43.38
CA PRO A 25 20.57 16.83 44.04
C PRO A 25 19.27 17.16 44.78
N ASN A 26 19.18 18.36 45.34
CA ASN A 26 18.13 18.74 46.27
C ASN A 26 17.00 19.53 45.59
N LYS A 27 17.11 19.79 44.29
CA LYS A 27 16.13 20.58 43.52
C LYS A 27 15.25 19.64 42.71
N ARG A 28 13.93 19.75 42.86
CA ARG A 28 12.94 18.93 42.14
C ARG A 28 12.52 19.50 40.79
N ALA A 29 12.75 20.78 40.57
CA ALA A 29 12.38 21.49 39.35
C ALA A 29 13.60 22.23 38.79
N ALA A 30 13.69 22.25 37.47
CA ALA A 30 14.67 23.02 36.72
C ALA A 30 13.94 23.82 35.63
N TYR A 31 14.31 25.09 35.50
CA TYR A 31 13.69 26.00 34.54
C TYR A 31 14.73 26.43 33.52
N PHE A 32 14.44 26.19 32.24
CA PHE A 32 15.27 26.63 31.12
C PHE A 32 14.58 27.81 30.43
N TYR A 33 15.21 28.98 30.43
CA TYR A 33 14.68 30.20 29.83
C TYR A 33 15.73 30.82 28.90
N GLY A 34 15.27 31.62 27.94
CA GLY A 34 16.12 32.23 26.92
C GLY A 34 15.32 32.57 25.67
N LEU A 35 15.97 33.24 24.71
CA LEU A 35 15.35 33.67 23.46
C LEU A 35 14.91 32.48 22.57
N ASN A 36 14.05 32.75 21.59
CA ASN A 36 13.71 31.78 20.55
C ASN A 36 14.99 31.37 19.81
N GLY A 37 15.15 30.06 19.57
CA GLY A 37 16.37 29.51 18.96
C GLY A 37 17.52 29.22 19.93
N ALA A 38 17.42 29.56 21.22
CA ALA A 38 18.48 29.28 22.21
C ALA A 38 18.66 27.78 22.59
N GLY A 39 18.04 26.85 21.87
CA GLY A 39 18.19 25.40 22.12
C GLY A 39 17.29 24.80 23.22
N LYS A 40 16.35 25.56 23.80
CA LYS A 40 15.45 25.06 24.87
C LYS A 40 14.70 23.78 24.47
N SER A 41 14.06 23.77 23.30
CA SER A 41 13.34 22.59 22.79
C SER A 41 14.28 21.42 22.49
N ALA A 42 15.54 21.70 22.12
CA ALA A 42 16.54 20.67 21.84
C ALA A 42 16.94 19.92 23.12
N ILE A 43 17.00 20.59 24.28
CA ILE A 43 17.21 19.92 25.57
C ILE A 43 16.09 18.91 25.84
N GLY A 44 14.82 19.29 25.60
CA GLY A 44 13.69 18.38 25.73
C GLY A 44 13.78 17.16 24.80
N GLN A 45 14.22 17.36 23.55
CA GLN A 45 14.43 16.27 22.59
C GLN A 45 15.55 15.32 23.03
N VAL A 46 16.65 15.83 23.60
CA VAL A 46 17.72 15.00 24.17
C VAL A 46 17.23 14.18 25.35
N ILE A 47 16.46 14.80 26.27
CA ILE A 47 15.88 14.07 27.41
C ILE A 47 14.98 12.94 26.93
N HIS A 48 14.13 13.19 25.93
CA HIS A 48 13.28 12.17 25.33
C HIS A 48 14.12 11.05 24.72
N GLY A 49 14.97 11.35 23.73
CA GLY A 49 15.65 10.32 22.94
C GLY A 49 16.68 9.51 23.73
N CYS A 50 17.49 10.17 24.56
CA CYS A 50 18.48 9.49 25.40
C CYS A 50 17.84 8.83 26.62
N GLY A 51 16.76 9.39 27.17
CA GLY A 51 16.09 8.85 28.35
C GLY A 51 15.24 7.62 28.05
N THR A 52 14.38 7.67 27.04
CA THR A 52 13.51 6.54 26.65
C THR A 52 14.27 5.47 25.87
N GLY A 53 15.43 5.81 25.30
CA GLY A 53 16.17 4.96 24.37
C GLY A 53 15.54 4.89 22.97
N GLN A 54 14.47 5.65 22.71
CA GLN A 54 13.85 5.77 21.40
C GLN A 54 14.56 6.89 20.61
N ASN A 55 15.27 6.53 19.55
CA ASN A 55 16.07 7.48 18.74
C ASN A 55 17.10 8.27 19.58
N PRO A 56 18.06 7.59 20.23
CA PRO A 56 19.14 8.26 20.95
C PRO A 56 19.96 9.13 20.01
N ILE A 57 20.30 10.33 20.47
CA ILE A 57 20.99 11.33 19.66
C ILE A 57 22.49 11.15 19.83
N THR A 58 23.19 10.91 18.72
CA THR A 58 24.65 10.78 18.70
C THR A 58 25.32 12.01 19.31
N GLY A 59 26.33 11.80 20.16
CA GLY A 59 27.03 12.89 20.87
C GLY A 59 26.29 13.42 22.09
N CYS A 60 25.08 12.95 22.38
CA CYS A 60 24.31 13.37 23.55
C CYS A 60 24.17 12.20 24.54
N THR A 61 24.22 12.50 25.85
CA THR A 61 24.03 11.51 26.91
C THR A 61 23.26 12.09 28.08
N LEU A 62 22.61 11.21 28.84
CA LEU A 62 21.84 11.57 30.02
C LEU A 62 22.27 10.65 31.18
N SER A 63 22.65 11.24 32.31
CA SER A 63 23.03 10.50 33.51
C SER A 63 21.94 10.61 34.58
N VAL A 64 21.72 9.53 35.32
CA VAL A 64 20.72 9.46 36.39
C VAL A 64 21.33 8.95 37.69
N PHE A 65 20.67 9.26 38.81
CA PHE A 65 20.95 8.69 40.11
C PHE A 65 19.67 8.22 40.82
N PRO A 66 19.64 7.03 41.43
CA PRO A 66 20.69 6.00 41.38
C PRO A 66 21.01 5.56 39.95
N GLN A 67 22.28 5.20 39.69
CA GLN A 67 22.65 4.59 38.42
C GLN A 67 21.86 3.28 38.28
N ASP A 68 21.46 2.95 37.05
CA ASP A 68 20.68 1.75 36.68
C ASP A 68 19.22 1.69 37.15
N ALA A 69 18.71 2.75 37.79
CA ALA A 69 17.27 2.84 38.05
C ALA A 69 16.49 3.08 36.74
N LYS A 70 15.44 2.28 36.52
CA LYS A 70 14.51 2.49 35.41
C LYS A 70 13.61 3.68 35.72
N TYR A 71 13.71 4.73 34.91
CA TYR A 71 12.85 5.90 34.96
C TYR A 71 11.90 5.90 33.77
N GLU A 72 10.67 6.30 34.04
CA GLU A 72 9.74 6.70 33.00
C GLU A 72 10.00 8.18 32.65
N TYR A 73 10.20 8.47 31.37
CA TYR A 73 10.46 9.82 30.87
C TYR A 73 9.22 10.33 30.15
N LEU A 74 8.52 11.29 30.78
CA LEU A 74 7.36 11.96 30.19
C LEU A 74 7.80 13.32 29.67
N VAL A 75 7.90 13.45 28.34
CA VAL A 75 8.33 14.69 27.69
C VAL A 75 7.21 15.24 26.83
N TYR A 76 6.64 16.35 27.26
CA TYR A 76 5.65 17.10 26.47
C TYR A 76 6.39 18.08 25.54
N ASN A 77 6.44 17.77 24.24
CA ASN A 77 7.06 18.60 23.21
C ASN A 77 6.28 18.49 21.88
N ASP A 78 6.73 19.18 20.84
CA ASP A 78 6.07 19.14 19.52
C ASP A 78 5.96 17.71 18.97
N HIS A 79 6.98 16.88 19.18
CA HIS A 79 6.94 15.47 18.79
C HIS A 79 5.82 14.69 19.50
N PHE A 80 5.66 14.88 20.80
CA PHE A 80 4.56 14.28 21.56
C PHE A 80 3.20 14.75 21.02
N VAL A 81 3.06 16.04 20.70
CA VAL A 81 1.83 16.59 20.13
C VAL A 81 1.55 15.98 18.74
N GLU A 82 2.52 15.98 17.85
CA GLU A 82 2.38 15.44 16.48
C GLU A 82 2.04 13.94 16.47
N THR A 83 2.67 13.17 17.35
CA THR A 83 2.46 11.72 17.43
C THR A 83 1.14 11.36 18.11
N ASN A 84 0.80 12.05 19.21
CA ASN A 84 -0.32 11.66 20.06
C ASN A 84 -1.59 12.45 19.81
N PHE A 85 -1.55 13.62 19.15
CA PHE A 85 -2.71 14.45 18.86
C PHE A 85 -2.85 14.59 17.36
N ARG A 86 -3.68 13.72 16.77
CA ARG A 86 -4.03 13.82 15.35
C ARG A 86 -5.39 14.43 15.15
N ASN A 87 -5.47 15.29 14.13
CA ASN A 87 -6.72 15.72 13.55
C ASN A 87 -7.09 14.73 12.45
N ARG A 88 -8.24 14.06 12.58
CA ARG A 88 -8.87 13.43 11.42
C ARG A 88 -9.19 14.51 10.39
N SER A 89 -8.70 14.35 9.16
CA SER A 89 -8.92 15.33 8.08
C SER A 89 -10.41 15.52 7.74
N ASP A 90 -11.26 14.55 8.08
CA ASP A 90 -12.70 14.54 7.86
C ASP A 90 -13.53 15.04 9.05
N VAL A 91 -12.96 15.15 10.26
CA VAL A 91 -13.68 15.67 11.44
C VAL A 91 -12.82 16.67 12.22
N PRO A 92 -12.99 17.98 11.96
CA PRO A 92 -12.31 19.03 12.72
C PRO A 92 -12.65 18.95 14.22
N GLY A 93 -11.64 18.91 15.09
CA GLY A 93 -11.81 19.01 16.54
C GLY A 93 -11.89 17.68 17.31
N ILE A 94 -11.79 16.52 16.63
CA ILE A 94 -11.57 15.24 17.31
C ILE A 94 -10.07 15.00 17.45
N PHE A 95 -9.60 15.01 18.69
CA PHE A 95 -8.24 14.62 19.06
C PHE A 95 -8.27 13.19 19.59
N THR A 96 -7.70 12.25 18.83
CA THR A 96 -7.34 10.94 19.39
C THR A 96 -6.12 11.14 20.27
N ILE A 97 -6.05 10.52 21.45
CA ILE A 97 -4.95 10.67 22.41
C ILE A 97 -4.25 9.32 22.56
N GLY A 98 -3.06 9.17 21.96
CA GLY A 98 -2.19 8.02 22.20
C GLY A 98 -1.67 7.34 20.93
N ASP A 99 -0.39 7.00 20.96
CA ASP A 99 0.35 6.33 19.87
C ASP A 99 -0.35 5.04 19.32
N PRO A 100 -0.81 4.09 20.17
CA PRO A 100 -1.42 2.86 19.68
C PRO A 100 -2.74 3.08 18.95
N GLU A 101 -3.52 4.05 19.40
CA GLU A 101 -4.83 4.40 18.84
C GLU A 101 -4.69 5.19 17.54
N SER A 102 -3.65 6.04 17.48
CA SER A 102 -3.25 6.77 16.27
C SER A 102 -2.80 5.82 15.14
N SER A 103 -2.00 4.80 15.45
CA SER A 103 -1.54 3.82 14.47
C SER A 103 -2.66 2.89 13.98
N ALA A 104 -3.56 2.46 14.88
CA ALA A 104 -4.72 1.66 14.50
C ALA A 104 -5.66 2.42 13.56
N LEU A 105 -5.85 3.73 13.81
CA LEU A 105 -6.65 4.59 12.95
C LEU A 105 -6.03 4.77 11.55
N GLU A 106 -4.71 4.96 11.45
CA GLU A 106 -4.02 4.99 10.15
C GLU A 106 -4.21 3.70 9.36
N ALA A 107 -4.07 2.56 10.03
CA ALA A 107 -4.26 1.26 9.39
C ALA A 107 -5.70 1.10 8.86
N ALA A 108 -6.69 1.55 9.63
CA ALA A 108 -8.09 1.54 9.20
C ALA A 108 -8.32 2.43 7.97
N GLU A 109 -7.83 3.68 7.98
CA GLU A 109 -7.99 4.61 6.86
C GLU A 109 -7.28 4.11 5.59
N HIS A 110 -6.13 3.45 5.73
CA HIS A 110 -5.43 2.82 4.61
C HIS A 110 -6.22 1.65 4.03
N LEU A 111 -6.72 0.75 4.88
CA LEU A 111 -7.52 -0.40 4.46
C LEU A 111 -8.82 0.03 3.78
N GLU A 112 -9.48 1.09 4.24
CA GLU A 112 -10.67 1.64 3.60
C GLU A 112 -10.38 2.13 2.17
N LYS A 113 -9.25 2.82 1.97
CA LYS A 113 -8.81 3.25 0.63
C LYS A 113 -8.51 2.06 -0.27
N GLU A 114 -7.84 1.02 0.24
CA GLU A 114 -7.59 -0.20 -0.52
C GLU A 114 -8.88 -0.93 -0.88
N ILE A 115 -9.84 -1.04 0.03
CA ILE A 115 -11.15 -1.64 -0.27
C ILE A 115 -11.85 -0.89 -1.40
N ALA A 116 -11.81 0.45 -1.38
CA ALA A 116 -12.39 1.26 -2.44
C ALA A 116 -11.73 1.03 -3.80
N THR A 117 -10.39 0.93 -3.86
CA THR A 117 -9.68 0.67 -5.12
C THR A 117 -9.95 -0.74 -5.64
N TRP A 118 -9.94 -1.76 -4.78
CA TRP A 118 -10.24 -3.14 -5.17
C TRP A 118 -11.67 -3.30 -5.69
N ARG A 119 -12.66 -2.64 -5.05
CA ARG A 119 -14.04 -2.64 -5.53
C ARG A 119 -14.15 -2.03 -6.93
N ALA A 120 -13.54 -0.86 -7.15
CA ALA A 120 -13.56 -0.22 -8.47
C ALA A 120 -12.91 -1.08 -9.57
N GLN A 121 -11.81 -1.79 -9.25
CA GLN A 121 -11.18 -2.72 -10.18
C GLN A 121 -12.07 -3.94 -10.48
N HIS A 122 -12.67 -4.52 -9.45
CA HIS A 122 -13.58 -5.65 -9.58
C HIS A 122 -14.77 -5.31 -10.48
N ASP A 123 -15.42 -4.16 -10.25
CA ASP A 123 -16.59 -3.74 -11.03
C ASP A 123 -16.24 -3.55 -12.51
N LYS A 124 -15.08 -2.94 -12.80
CA LYS A 124 -14.58 -2.79 -14.17
C LYS A 124 -14.26 -4.13 -14.85
N LEU A 125 -13.69 -5.08 -14.11
CA LEU A 125 -13.41 -6.42 -14.63
C LEU A 125 -14.69 -7.19 -14.91
N ALA A 126 -15.69 -7.08 -14.03
CA ALA A 126 -17.00 -7.70 -14.21
C ALA A 126 -17.70 -7.17 -15.47
N GLU A 127 -17.71 -5.86 -15.67
CA GLU A 127 -18.27 -5.23 -16.88
C GLU A 127 -17.56 -5.71 -18.16
N GLN A 128 -16.22 -5.76 -18.14
CA GLN A 128 -15.44 -6.26 -19.28
C GLN A 128 -15.66 -7.76 -19.55
N GLN A 129 -15.94 -8.54 -18.51
CA GLN A 129 -16.24 -9.96 -18.68
C GLN A 129 -17.60 -10.13 -19.35
N GLU A 130 -18.61 -9.40 -18.91
CA GLU A 130 -19.96 -9.44 -19.49
C GLU A 130 -19.93 -9.03 -20.98
N LEU A 131 -19.26 -7.92 -21.30
CA LEU A 131 -19.07 -7.47 -22.67
C LEU A 131 -18.40 -8.54 -23.55
N ARG A 132 -17.31 -9.15 -23.07
CA ARG A 132 -16.61 -10.20 -23.82
C ARG A 132 -17.45 -11.46 -24.01
N GLN A 133 -18.29 -11.82 -23.04
CA GLN A 133 -19.21 -12.96 -23.19
C GLN A 133 -20.26 -12.69 -24.28
N VAL A 134 -20.82 -11.48 -24.32
CA VAL A 134 -21.76 -11.06 -25.37
C VAL A 134 -21.09 -11.04 -26.74
N GLU A 135 -19.88 -10.47 -26.84
CA GLU A 135 -19.10 -10.44 -28.08
C GLU A 135 -18.76 -11.85 -28.58
N ALA A 136 -18.33 -12.74 -27.68
CA ALA A 136 -18.01 -14.13 -28.02
C ALA A 136 -19.26 -14.90 -28.51
N ALA A 137 -20.41 -14.72 -27.85
CA ALA A 137 -21.67 -15.34 -28.27
C ALA A 137 -22.08 -14.85 -29.67
N ASN A 138 -22.02 -13.54 -29.92
CA ASN A 138 -22.34 -12.94 -31.22
C ASN A 138 -21.38 -13.40 -32.32
N ALA A 139 -20.08 -13.47 -32.03
CA ALA A 139 -19.07 -13.95 -32.97
C ALA A 139 -19.29 -15.44 -33.30
N HIS A 140 -19.64 -16.26 -32.31
CA HIS A 140 -19.96 -17.68 -32.48
C HIS A 140 -21.19 -17.88 -33.38
N GLU A 141 -22.28 -17.15 -33.11
CA GLU A 141 -23.49 -17.21 -33.93
C GLU A 141 -23.22 -16.76 -35.38
N SER A 142 -22.49 -15.66 -35.55
CA SER A 142 -22.10 -15.15 -36.86
C SER A 142 -21.27 -16.17 -37.64
N ALA A 143 -20.28 -16.80 -37.00
CA ALA A 143 -19.45 -17.83 -37.63
C ALA A 143 -20.28 -19.04 -38.09
N ILE A 144 -21.18 -19.56 -37.23
CA ILE A 144 -22.09 -20.65 -37.59
C ILE A 144 -22.96 -20.24 -38.80
N ARG A 145 -23.49 -19.02 -38.78
CA ARG A 145 -24.36 -18.51 -39.84
C ARG A 145 -23.64 -18.45 -41.19
N GLU A 146 -22.43 -17.89 -41.24
CA GLU A 146 -21.69 -17.76 -42.50
C GLU A 146 -21.22 -19.13 -43.02
N VAL A 147 -20.71 -20.00 -42.16
CA VAL A 147 -20.34 -21.38 -42.52
C VAL A 147 -21.55 -22.15 -43.07
N TRP A 148 -22.73 -21.95 -42.48
CA TRP A 148 -23.94 -22.60 -42.96
C TRP A 148 -24.37 -22.12 -44.35
N LYS A 149 -24.18 -20.83 -44.68
CA LYS A 149 -24.46 -20.34 -46.04
C LYS A 149 -23.63 -21.09 -47.08
N SER A 150 -22.33 -21.26 -46.82
CA SER A 150 -21.44 -22.03 -47.70
C SER A 150 -21.88 -23.49 -47.82
N TYR A 151 -22.26 -24.14 -46.72
CA TYR A 151 -22.80 -25.49 -46.74
C TYR A 151 -24.05 -25.60 -47.62
N THR A 152 -25.01 -24.69 -47.44
CA THR A 152 -26.28 -24.72 -48.20
C THR A 152 -26.08 -24.51 -49.70
N ALA A 153 -25.07 -23.76 -50.11
CA ALA A 153 -24.73 -23.58 -51.53
C ALA A 153 -24.15 -24.86 -52.16
N LEU A 154 -23.46 -25.70 -51.38
CA LEU A 154 -22.73 -26.87 -51.88
C LEU A 154 -23.47 -28.20 -51.70
N LYS A 155 -24.43 -28.27 -50.77
CA LYS A 155 -25.07 -29.53 -50.35
C LYS A 155 -25.87 -30.26 -51.43
N GLU A 156 -26.42 -29.56 -52.42
CA GLU A 156 -27.16 -30.17 -53.54
C GLU A 156 -26.31 -30.34 -54.81
N GLY A 157 -25.03 -29.96 -54.76
CA GLY A 157 -24.13 -30.01 -55.90
C GLY A 157 -23.25 -31.27 -55.95
N PRO A 158 -22.16 -31.25 -56.75
CA PRO A 158 -21.20 -32.35 -56.87
C PRO A 158 -20.60 -32.80 -55.54
N PHE A 159 -20.64 -31.93 -54.53
CA PHE A 159 -20.07 -32.17 -53.21
C PHE A 159 -21.00 -32.88 -52.23
N LYS A 160 -22.26 -33.17 -52.61
CA LYS A 160 -23.29 -33.77 -51.75
C LYS A 160 -22.81 -35.02 -51.00
N ARG A 161 -22.08 -35.92 -51.68
CA ARG A 161 -21.55 -37.16 -51.08
C ARG A 161 -20.56 -36.94 -49.93
N TRP A 162 -19.92 -35.77 -49.87
CA TRP A 162 -18.95 -35.41 -48.83
C TRP A 162 -19.52 -34.47 -47.76
N LEU A 163 -20.83 -34.18 -47.81
CA LEU A 163 -21.52 -33.29 -46.89
C LEU A 163 -22.67 -34.02 -46.13
N PRO A 164 -22.39 -35.07 -45.34
CA PRO A 164 -23.41 -35.90 -44.68
C PRO A 164 -23.96 -35.28 -43.37
N TYR A 165 -24.23 -33.98 -43.34
CA TYR A 165 -24.59 -33.26 -42.09
C TYR A 165 -26.07 -32.87 -42.00
N GLY A 166 -26.87 -33.15 -43.03
CA GLY A 166 -28.32 -32.92 -43.04
C GLY A 166 -28.68 -31.45 -42.83
N ASN A 167 -29.63 -31.17 -41.93
CA ASN A 167 -30.13 -29.83 -41.61
C ASN A 167 -29.58 -29.26 -40.28
N SER A 168 -28.57 -29.88 -39.67
CA SER A 168 -28.03 -29.42 -38.38
C SER A 168 -26.81 -28.51 -38.59
N LYS A 169 -27.01 -27.20 -38.40
CA LYS A 169 -25.94 -26.19 -38.52
C LYS A 169 -24.81 -26.45 -37.52
N GLN A 170 -25.17 -26.79 -36.29
CA GLN A 170 -24.22 -27.03 -35.20
C GLN A 170 -23.33 -28.23 -35.50
N ARG A 171 -23.92 -29.37 -35.89
CA ARG A 171 -23.15 -30.60 -36.19
C ARG A 171 -22.14 -30.40 -37.32
N PHE A 172 -22.49 -29.60 -38.34
CA PHE A 172 -21.56 -29.26 -39.41
C PHE A 172 -20.44 -28.35 -38.92
N PHE A 173 -20.77 -27.32 -38.14
CA PHE A 173 -19.80 -26.38 -37.60
C PHE A 173 -18.80 -27.07 -36.66
N ASP A 174 -19.28 -27.91 -35.73
CA ASP A 174 -18.43 -28.66 -34.81
C ASP A 174 -17.49 -29.63 -35.56
N ALA A 175 -18.02 -30.33 -36.57
CA ALA A 175 -17.20 -31.21 -37.42
C ALA A 175 -16.12 -30.45 -38.20
N LEU A 176 -16.44 -29.24 -38.67
CA LEU A 176 -15.49 -28.37 -39.35
C LEU A 176 -14.40 -27.86 -38.39
N GLN A 177 -14.76 -27.52 -37.14
CA GLN A 177 -13.80 -27.14 -36.11
C GLN A 177 -12.85 -28.29 -35.75
N GLU A 178 -13.36 -29.51 -35.57
CA GLU A 178 -12.53 -30.69 -35.30
C GLU A 178 -11.55 -30.98 -36.45
N LYS A 179 -12.00 -30.83 -37.70
CA LYS A 179 -11.14 -30.97 -38.88
C LYS A 179 -10.12 -29.83 -39.00
N ALA A 180 -10.48 -28.60 -38.63
CA ALA A 180 -9.55 -27.47 -38.62
C ALA A 180 -8.45 -27.64 -37.56
N LYS A 181 -8.77 -28.21 -36.40
CA LYS A 181 -7.78 -28.57 -35.36
C LYS A 181 -6.79 -29.63 -35.86
N LEU A 182 -7.28 -30.64 -36.59
CA LEU A 182 -6.44 -31.69 -37.20
C LEU A 182 -5.51 -31.18 -38.33
N ALA A 183 -5.88 -30.09 -39.00
CA ALA A 183 -5.09 -29.52 -40.10
C ALA A 183 -3.89 -28.68 -39.63
N TYR A 184 -3.81 -28.33 -38.33
CA TYR A 184 -2.71 -27.54 -37.78
C TYR A 184 -1.78 -28.37 -36.90
N GLU A 185 -1.02 -29.27 -37.54
CA GLU A 185 0.18 -29.91 -36.94
C GLU A 185 1.49 -29.18 -37.33
N GLY A 186 1.41 -27.93 -37.80
CA GLY A 186 2.59 -27.09 -38.01
C GLY A 186 3.53 -27.50 -39.15
N ARG A 187 3.16 -28.43 -40.04
CA ARG A 187 3.92 -28.65 -41.27
C ARG A 187 3.38 -27.80 -42.41
N ARG A 188 4.20 -26.83 -42.83
CA ARG A 188 4.04 -26.11 -44.11
C ARG A 188 4.00 -27.15 -45.24
N PRO A 189 3.04 -27.10 -46.18
CA PRO A 189 3.09 -27.93 -47.39
C PRO A 189 4.39 -27.63 -48.14
N PRO A 190 5.11 -28.63 -48.68
CA PRO A 190 6.21 -28.35 -49.58
C PRO A 190 5.67 -27.63 -50.80
N ASP A 191 6.30 -26.50 -51.12
CA ASP A 191 5.95 -25.62 -52.23
C ASP A 191 5.82 -26.43 -53.54
N PHE A 192 4.73 -26.19 -54.27
CA PHE A 192 4.58 -26.51 -55.69
C PHE A 192 4.26 -25.22 -56.45
#